data_AF-A0A9E3ALH8-F1
#
_entry.id   AF-A0A9E3ALH8-F1
#
_cell.length_a   1.000
_cell.length_b   1.000
_cell.length_c   1.000
_cell.angle_alpha   90.00
_cell.angle_beta   90.00
_cell.angle_gamma   90.00
#
_symmetry.space_group_name_H-M   'P 1'
#
loop_
_entity.id
_entity.type
_entity.pdbx_description
1 polymer ?
#
loop_
_entity_poly.entity_id
_entity_poly.type
_entity_poly.pdbx_seq_one_letter_code
_entity_poly.pdbx_strand_id
1 'polypeptide(L)'
;MGLRDNWIFSVDDHIVEPVHLWEKWLPSKLKDKGPRYVRDDDGEGWQYAGQRVPYSTLVAAAGKDSDELTPFPITMDEMRPGCYEPDARVADMNRNRVITSTPFPTFCGMFGDRFYTLGDLDVGKECIRAYNDFLLQEWSAAHPGRFCPIMLVPFWDPEASAKEIERCIPLGAKAIAFGQNPTKILREGAAPLPSIHTRTDFWDPIFAAANAADLPFCIHIASTSRPMNTSNDAPVHVAGCISRVVDPMLTTWDWLFSGRFQQFPNLRILLSEGGVSWIPSALNIADYQVWRHGDHLKKFGDYDVTQFGSFDLARKSGAQTRSSIIEWKEGAMPSDVFREHIFGCYFHDENVVDTIDKIGADNVMIEVDFPHGDSTWPNTLSLAEQTLSGYSEEIQKKVMYGNACRVFRMEPPAPPVTVQ
;
A
#
# COMPACT_ATOMS: atom_id res chain seq x y z
N MET A 1 -19.33 -21.14 18.61
CA MET A 1 -18.30 -20.63 17.69
C MET A 1 -18.50 -21.25 16.32
N GLY A 2 -18.72 -20.43 15.31
CA GLY A 2 -18.76 -20.86 13.91
C GLY A 2 -17.33 -21.09 13.39
N LEU A 3 -17.19 -21.91 12.35
CA LEU A 3 -15.91 -22.33 11.76
C LEU A 3 -14.94 -21.17 11.39
N ARG A 4 -15.43 -19.92 11.30
CA ARG A 4 -14.68 -18.71 10.93
C ARG A 4 -14.11 -17.92 12.13
N ASP A 5 -14.35 -18.34 13.36
CA ASP A 5 -14.10 -17.50 14.54
C ASP A 5 -12.61 -17.30 14.90
N ASN A 6 -11.68 -18.01 14.23
CA ASN A 6 -10.24 -18.01 14.56
C ASN A 6 -9.35 -17.88 13.29
N TRP A 7 -9.73 -17.00 12.34
CA TRP A 7 -8.96 -16.77 11.12
C TRP A 7 -8.85 -15.28 10.79
N ILE A 8 -7.70 -14.91 10.23
CA ILE A 8 -7.34 -13.55 9.86
C ILE A 8 -7.36 -13.35 8.35
N PHE A 9 -7.87 -12.21 7.91
CA PHE A 9 -7.58 -11.66 6.57
C PHE A 9 -6.43 -10.67 6.72
N SER A 10 -5.23 -11.07 6.30
CA SER A 10 -4.05 -10.19 6.27
C SER A 10 -4.16 -9.21 5.11
N VAL A 11 -4.21 -7.91 5.40
CA VAL A 11 -4.36 -6.87 4.38
C VAL A 11 -3.04 -6.34 3.83
N ASP A 12 -1.92 -6.80 4.39
CA ASP A 12 -0.56 -6.54 3.91
C ASP A 12 0.32 -7.79 4.10
N ASP A 13 0.93 -8.21 3.00
CA ASP A 13 1.88 -9.31 2.83
C ASP A 13 2.63 -9.04 1.50
N HIS A 14 3.70 -9.78 1.22
CA HIS A 14 4.51 -9.62 0.02
C HIS A 14 4.74 -10.92 -0.74
N ILE A 15 4.89 -10.79 -2.06
CA ILE A 15 5.40 -11.83 -2.96
C ILE A 15 6.83 -11.48 -3.35
N VAL A 16 7.75 -12.41 -3.09
CA VAL A 16 9.02 -12.46 -3.80
C VAL A 16 8.72 -13.00 -5.19
N GLU A 17 8.86 -12.17 -6.22
CA GLU A 17 8.49 -12.53 -7.58
C GLU A 17 9.26 -13.78 -8.03
N PRO A 18 8.57 -14.85 -8.46
CA PRO A 18 9.24 -16.08 -8.82
C PRO A 18 10.07 -15.87 -10.09
N VAL A 19 11.20 -16.58 -10.17
CA VAL A 19 12.21 -16.38 -11.23
C VAL A 19 11.65 -16.54 -12.64
N HIS A 20 10.61 -17.36 -12.82
CA HIS A 20 9.98 -17.60 -14.13
C HIS A 20 8.97 -16.53 -14.54
N LEU A 21 8.66 -15.54 -13.70
CA LEU A 21 7.56 -14.59 -13.95
C LEU A 21 7.70 -13.91 -15.31
N TRP A 22 8.75 -13.11 -15.53
CA TRP A 22 8.93 -12.41 -16.80
C TRP A 22 9.42 -13.33 -17.92
N GLU A 23 10.01 -14.49 -17.60
CA GLU A 23 10.32 -15.50 -18.61
C GLU A 23 9.05 -16.11 -19.23
N LYS A 24 7.99 -16.27 -18.44
CA LYS A 24 6.72 -16.85 -18.86
C LYS A 24 5.77 -15.80 -19.44
N TRP A 25 5.60 -14.69 -18.72
CA TRP A 25 4.50 -13.75 -18.96
C TRP A 25 4.87 -12.54 -19.82
N LEU A 26 6.15 -12.19 -19.93
CA LEU A 26 6.57 -11.08 -20.80
C LEU A 26 6.60 -11.51 -22.27
N PRO A 27 6.11 -10.68 -23.22
CA PRO A 27 6.16 -11.01 -24.64
C PRO A 27 7.58 -11.33 -25.11
N SER A 28 7.76 -12.40 -25.90
CA SER A 28 9.09 -12.89 -26.33
C SER A 28 10.00 -11.82 -26.93
N LYS A 29 9.43 -10.85 -27.67
CA LYS A 29 10.18 -9.74 -28.28
C LYS A 29 10.79 -8.75 -27.27
N LEU A 30 10.36 -8.79 -26.00
CA LEU A 30 10.78 -7.87 -24.95
C LEU A 30 11.63 -8.53 -23.86
N LYS A 31 11.80 -9.86 -23.88
CA LYS A 31 12.54 -10.60 -22.84
C LYS A 31 13.99 -10.14 -22.67
N ASP A 32 14.63 -9.71 -23.76
CA ASP A 32 16.00 -9.17 -23.69
C ASP A 32 16.10 -7.80 -23.00
N LYS A 33 14.99 -7.06 -22.92
CA LYS A 33 14.90 -5.73 -22.30
C LYS A 33 14.22 -5.75 -20.93
N GLY A 34 13.45 -6.79 -20.63
CA GLY A 34 12.74 -6.98 -19.37
C GLY A 34 13.63 -7.49 -18.24
N PRO A 35 13.05 -7.68 -17.04
CA PRO A 35 13.75 -8.27 -15.91
C PRO A 35 14.21 -9.70 -16.21
N ARG A 36 15.43 -10.03 -15.80
CA ARG A 36 15.99 -11.38 -15.86
C ARG A 36 16.63 -11.72 -14.52
N TYR A 37 16.33 -12.90 -13.98
CA TYR A 37 17.00 -13.36 -12.78
C TYR A 37 18.38 -13.93 -13.14
N VAL A 38 19.42 -13.53 -12.41
CA VAL A 38 20.81 -13.95 -12.65
C VAL A 38 21.41 -14.57 -11.41
N ARG A 39 22.27 -15.58 -11.62
CA ARG A 39 23.08 -16.25 -10.60
C ARG A 39 24.52 -16.30 -11.09
N ASP A 40 25.41 -15.61 -10.40
CA ASP A 40 26.83 -15.46 -10.74
C ASP A 40 27.70 -15.30 -9.47
N ASP A 41 28.98 -14.97 -9.64
CA ASP A 41 29.96 -14.83 -8.54
C ASP A 41 29.60 -13.70 -7.55
N ASP A 42 28.77 -12.74 -7.97
CA ASP A 42 28.28 -11.61 -7.18
C ASP A 42 26.93 -11.94 -6.48
N GLY A 43 26.46 -13.20 -6.57
CA GLY A 43 25.29 -13.73 -5.85
C GLY A 43 24.07 -14.00 -6.75
N GLU A 44 22.87 -13.83 -6.21
CA GLU A 44 21.59 -13.93 -6.95
C GLU A 44 20.84 -12.60 -6.95
N GLY A 45 20.06 -12.34 -8.01
CA GLY A 45 19.19 -11.16 -8.05
C GLY A 45 18.62 -10.87 -9.44
N TRP A 46 17.71 -9.90 -9.49
CA TRP A 46 17.13 -9.43 -10.74
C TRP A 46 18.07 -8.45 -11.45
N GLN A 47 18.28 -8.65 -12.74
CA GLN A 47 18.90 -7.70 -13.65
C GLN A 47 17.82 -6.97 -14.45
N TYR A 48 17.74 -5.64 -14.33
CA TYR A 48 16.82 -4.81 -15.11
C TYR A 48 17.40 -3.42 -15.34
N ALA A 49 17.29 -2.91 -16.57
CA ALA A 49 17.74 -1.56 -16.96
C ALA A 49 19.18 -1.23 -16.51
N GLY A 50 20.10 -2.20 -16.60
CA GLY A 50 21.50 -2.04 -16.20
C GLY A 50 21.75 -2.09 -14.68
N GLN A 51 20.72 -2.29 -13.87
CA GLN A 51 20.84 -2.44 -12.41
C GLN A 51 20.63 -3.88 -11.97
N ARG A 52 21.35 -4.27 -10.92
CA ARG A 52 21.15 -5.52 -10.19
C ARG A 52 20.37 -5.24 -8.90
N VAL A 53 19.37 -6.05 -8.64
CA VAL A 53 18.47 -5.94 -7.49
C VAL A 53 18.43 -7.28 -6.76
N PRO A 54 19.27 -7.47 -5.74
CA PRO A 54 19.23 -8.67 -4.91
C PRO A 54 18.07 -8.60 -3.90
N TYR A 55 17.74 -9.75 -3.33
CA TYR A 55 16.90 -9.83 -2.13
C TYR A 55 17.81 -10.00 -0.89
N SER A 56 17.29 -9.62 0.28
CA SER A 56 17.95 -9.80 1.58
C SER A 56 16.94 -10.32 2.59
N THR A 57 17.38 -10.70 3.79
CA THR A 57 16.44 -11.13 4.84
C THR A 57 15.63 -9.97 5.41
N LEU A 58 15.91 -8.70 5.07
CA LEU A 58 15.00 -7.61 5.43
C LEU A 58 13.62 -7.76 4.78
N VAL A 59 13.57 -8.34 3.57
CA VAL A 59 12.33 -8.54 2.80
C VAL A 59 11.87 -10.01 2.72
N ALA A 60 12.67 -10.94 3.24
CA ALA A 60 12.35 -12.37 3.22
C ALA A 60 13.00 -13.11 4.41
N ALA A 61 12.40 -12.96 5.59
CA ALA A 61 12.86 -13.49 6.86
C ALA A 61 11.78 -14.19 7.70
N ALA A 62 10.57 -14.43 7.18
CA ALA A 62 9.57 -15.18 7.94
C ALA A 62 10.18 -16.46 8.57
N GLY A 63 10.11 -16.55 9.90
CA GLY A 63 10.66 -17.66 10.68
C GLY A 63 12.17 -17.61 10.95
N LYS A 64 12.84 -16.48 10.71
CA LYS A 64 14.23 -16.22 11.10
C LYS A 64 14.28 -15.38 12.38
N ASP A 65 15.23 -15.66 13.25
CA ASP A 65 15.50 -14.87 14.45
C ASP A 65 16.24 -13.56 14.12
N SER A 66 16.19 -12.59 15.03
CA SER A 66 16.75 -11.24 14.79
C SER A 66 18.25 -11.23 14.47
N ASP A 67 19.02 -12.21 14.95
CA ASP A 67 20.46 -12.37 14.70
C ASP A 67 20.77 -13.04 13.35
N GLU A 68 19.76 -13.59 12.66
CA GLU A 68 19.86 -14.10 11.29
C GLU A 68 19.53 -13.03 10.23
N LEU A 69 19.08 -11.85 10.66
CA LEU A 69 18.78 -10.73 9.76
C LEU A 69 20.06 -10.10 9.20
N THR A 70 20.09 -9.89 7.90
CA THR A 70 21.23 -9.39 7.15
C THR A 70 20.75 -8.48 6.02
N PRO A 71 21.41 -7.32 5.82
CA PRO A 71 21.14 -6.45 4.67
C PRO A 71 21.82 -6.97 3.39
N PHE A 72 22.64 -8.01 3.47
CA PHE A 72 23.38 -8.55 2.34
C PHE A 72 22.53 -9.50 1.48
N PRO A 73 22.91 -9.69 0.19
CA PRO A 73 22.18 -10.57 -0.72
C PRO A 73 22.01 -12.00 -0.18
N ILE A 74 20.82 -12.55 -0.36
CA ILE A 74 20.50 -13.98 -0.15
C ILE A 74 19.97 -14.60 -1.44
N THR A 75 20.06 -15.92 -1.53
CA THR A 75 19.52 -16.74 -2.61
C THR A 75 18.05 -17.08 -2.39
N MET A 76 17.35 -17.51 -3.45
CA MET A 76 15.96 -17.99 -3.35
C MET A 76 15.84 -19.23 -2.43
N ASP A 77 16.87 -20.07 -2.39
CA ASP A 77 16.91 -21.30 -1.58
C ASP A 77 17.05 -21.01 -0.07
N GLU A 78 17.55 -19.81 0.29
CA GLU A 78 17.66 -19.34 1.68
C GLU A 78 16.36 -18.70 2.21
N MET A 79 15.36 -18.55 1.35
CA MET A 79 14.03 -18.06 1.70
C MET A 79 13.07 -19.24 1.90
N ARG A 80 11.99 -19.02 2.64
CA ARG A 80 10.91 -20.00 2.69
C ARG A 80 10.29 -20.14 1.29
N PRO A 81 9.93 -21.34 0.82
CA PRO A 81 9.24 -21.50 -0.45
C PRO A 81 7.93 -20.70 -0.53
N GLY A 82 7.25 -20.50 0.60
CA GLY A 82 6.06 -19.64 0.69
C GLY A 82 6.30 -18.19 0.24
N CYS A 83 7.54 -17.71 0.19
CA CYS A 83 7.85 -16.39 -0.35
C CYS A 83 7.49 -16.25 -1.84
N TYR A 84 7.64 -17.32 -2.64
CA TYR A 84 7.53 -17.30 -4.10
C TYR A 84 6.74 -18.47 -4.72
N GLU A 85 6.20 -19.39 -3.91
CA GLU A 85 5.32 -20.49 -4.35
C GLU A 85 3.93 -20.41 -3.70
N PRO A 86 2.82 -20.40 -4.47
CA PRO A 86 1.48 -20.21 -3.93
C PRO A 86 0.98 -21.37 -3.05
N ASP A 87 1.34 -22.62 -3.37
CA ASP A 87 0.98 -23.79 -2.56
C ASP A 87 1.67 -23.75 -1.19
N ALA A 88 2.97 -23.45 -1.17
CA ALA A 88 3.74 -23.29 0.05
C ALA A 88 3.27 -22.08 0.85
N ARG A 89 2.90 -20.98 0.18
CA ARG A 89 2.30 -19.80 0.83
C ARG A 89 1.02 -20.17 1.57
N VAL A 90 0.11 -20.92 0.95
CA VAL A 90 -1.12 -21.36 1.61
C VAL A 90 -0.83 -22.26 2.82
N ALA A 91 0.20 -23.09 2.77
CA ALA A 91 0.62 -23.87 3.93
C ALA A 91 1.12 -22.97 5.08
N ASP A 92 1.91 -21.95 4.78
CA ASP A 92 2.39 -20.97 5.77
C ASP A 92 1.24 -20.09 6.32
N MET A 93 0.28 -19.72 5.48
CA MET A 93 -0.95 -19.06 5.90
C MET A 93 -1.78 -19.94 6.85
N ASN A 94 -1.93 -21.23 6.57
CA ASN A 94 -2.66 -22.15 7.44
C ASN A 94 -2.00 -22.27 8.83
N ARG A 95 -0.67 -22.30 8.88
CA ARG A 95 0.09 -22.30 10.15
C ARG A 95 -0.17 -21.05 10.98
N ASN A 96 -0.27 -19.89 10.31
CA ASN A 96 -0.51 -18.60 10.95
C ASN A 96 -2.01 -18.22 11.06
N ARG A 97 -2.92 -19.13 10.73
CA ARG A 97 -4.38 -18.90 10.74
C ARG A 97 -4.83 -17.73 9.85
N VAL A 98 -4.16 -17.54 8.72
CA VAL A 98 -4.52 -16.55 7.69
C VAL A 98 -5.41 -17.22 6.63
N ILE A 99 -6.66 -16.75 6.49
CA ILE A 99 -7.60 -17.28 5.50
C ILE A 99 -7.39 -16.60 4.14
N THR A 100 -7.09 -15.32 4.13
CA THR A 100 -6.81 -14.56 2.91
C THR A 100 -5.61 -13.64 3.15
N SER A 101 -4.71 -13.58 2.18
CA SER A 101 -3.52 -12.74 2.17
C SER A 101 -3.62 -11.73 1.02
N THR A 102 -3.21 -10.49 1.26
CA THR A 102 -3.15 -9.41 0.27
C THR A 102 -1.70 -9.15 -0.13
N PRO A 103 -1.19 -9.78 -1.21
CA PRO A 103 0.21 -9.69 -1.54
C PRO A 103 0.56 -8.45 -2.38
N PHE A 104 1.42 -7.59 -1.84
CA PHE A 104 2.18 -6.58 -2.56
C PHE A 104 3.38 -7.21 -3.32
N PRO A 105 3.85 -6.57 -4.40
CA PRO A 105 5.13 -6.92 -5.02
C PRO A 105 6.34 -6.59 -4.12
N THR A 106 7.51 -7.12 -4.48
CA THR A 106 8.79 -6.75 -3.86
C THR A 106 9.77 -6.18 -4.89
N PHE A 107 10.10 -6.95 -5.93
CA PHE A 107 10.96 -6.48 -7.02
C PHE A 107 10.30 -5.39 -7.84
N CYS A 108 8.98 -5.41 -8.08
CA CYS A 108 8.35 -4.36 -8.89
C CYS A 108 8.42 -2.96 -8.23
N GLY A 109 8.87 -2.87 -6.97
CA GLY A 109 8.57 -1.75 -6.09
C GLY A 109 7.11 -1.82 -5.63
N MET A 110 6.70 -1.02 -4.65
CA MET A 110 5.42 -1.19 -3.94
C MET A 110 4.18 -1.02 -4.82
N PHE A 111 4.30 -0.32 -5.96
CA PHE A 111 3.19 -0.08 -6.89
C PHE A 111 3.63 -0.06 -8.36
N GLY A 112 4.73 -0.76 -8.68
CA GLY A 112 5.31 -0.79 -10.03
C GLY A 112 6.21 0.42 -10.34
N ASP A 113 6.61 1.17 -9.33
CA ASP A 113 7.47 2.35 -9.45
C ASP A 113 8.87 2.04 -9.99
N ARG A 114 9.38 0.81 -9.82
CA ARG A 114 10.65 0.42 -10.45
C ARG A 114 10.60 0.55 -11.97
N PHE A 115 9.46 0.20 -12.60
CA PHE A 115 9.28 0.28 -14.05
C PHE A 115 9.11 1.71 -14.55
N TYR A 116 8.69 2.63 -13.68
CA TYR A 116 8.67 4.06 -13.99
C TYR A 116 10.06 4.69 -13.83
N THR A 117 10.73 4.39 -12.72
CA THR A 117 12.00 5.01 -12.35
C THR A 117 13.15 4.52 -13.23
N LEU A 118 13.09 3.28 -13.72
CA LEU A 118 14.14 2.63 -14.50
C LEU A 118 13.66 2.15 -15.87
N GLY A 119 14.57 2.14 -16.83
CA GLY A 119 14.36 1.50 -18.12
C GLY A 119 13.42 2.24 -19.06
N ASP A 120 12.99 1.52 -20.10
CA ASP A 120 12.08 2.01 -21.14
C ASP A 120 10.62 1.91 -20.66
N LEU A 121 9.83 2.98 -20.83
CA LEU A 121 8.47 3.04 -20.29
C LEU A 121 7.49 2.11 -21.01
N ASP A 122 7.71 1.79 -22.28
CA ASP A 122 6.87 0.84 -23.01
C ASP A 122 7.19 -0.60 -22.58
N VAL A 123 8.46 -0.91 -22.33
CA VAL A 123 8.85 -2.17 -21.67
C VAL A 123 8.24 -2.23 -20.27
N GLY A 124 8.30 -1.14 -19.50
CA GLY A 124 7.73 -1.04 -18.16
C GLY A 124 6.22 -1.33 -18.11
N LYS A 125 5.44 -0.81 -19.07
CA LYS A 125 4.00 -1.13 -19.20
C LYS A 125 3.77 -2.62 -19.41
N GLU A 126 4.57 -3.26 -20.25
CA GLU A 126 4.46 -4.70 -20.53
C GLU A 126 4.94 -5.56 -19.34
N CYS A 127 5.91 -5.08 -18.56
CA CYS A 127 6.32 -5.71 -17.31
C CYS A 127 5.21 -5.68 -16.25
N ILE A 128 4.52 -4.54 -16.12
CA ILE A 128 3.34 -4.40 -15.24
C ILE A 128 2.22 -5.34 -15.68
N ARG A 129 1.93 -5.39 -16.98
CA ARG A 129 0.93 -6.30 -17.54
C ARG A 129 1.28 -7.77 -17.25
N ALA A 130 2.55 -8.15 -17.45
CA ALA A 130 3.04 -9.49 -17.17
C ALA A 130 2.94 -9.85 -15.67
N TYR A 131 3.23 -8.91 -14.77
CA TYR A 131 3.04 -9.10 -13.33
C TYR A 131 1.57 -9.31 -12.98
N ASN A 132 0.66 -8.48 -13.52
CA ASN A 132 -0.78 -8.62 -13.29
C ASN A 132 -1.30 -9.98 -13.79
N ASP A 133 -0.85 -10.41 -14.97
CA ASP A 133 -1.26 -11.72 -15.51
C ASP A 133 -0.77 -12.88 -14.64
N PHE A 134 0.49 -12.83 -14.17
CA PHE A 134 1.00 -13.77 -13.18
C PHE A 134 0.16 -13.75 -11.89
N LEU A 135 -0.04 -12.58 -11.29
CA LEU A 135 -0.73 -12.44 -10.00
C LEU A 135 -2.16 -12.98 -10.08
N LEU A 136 -2.89 -12.66 -11.15
CA LEU A 136 -4.30 -12.98 -11.29
C LEU A 136 -4.53 -14.41 -11.80
N GLN A 137 -3.75 -14.85 -12.78
CA GLN A 137 -4.01 -16.10 -13.50
C GLN A 137 -3.16 -17.29 -13.02
N GLU A 138 -2.13 -17.04 -12.21
CA GLU A 138 -1.28 -18.09 -11.65
C GLU A 138 -1.32 -18.07 -10.12
N TRP A 139 -0.86 -16.99 -9.50
CA TRP A 139 -0.76 -16.92 -8.04
C TRP A 139 -2.12 -17.02 -7.36
N SER A 140 -3.04 -16.13 -7.71
CA SER A 140 -4.37 -16.05 -7.11
C SER A 140 -5.29 -17.17 -7.58
N ALA A 141 -5.11 -17.63 -8.82
CA ALA A 141 -5.88 -18.72 -9.40
C ALA A 141 -5.53 -20.10 -8.80
N ALA A 142 -4.31 -20.29 -8.27
CA ALA A 142 -3.90 -21.53 -7.63
C ALA A 142 -4.80 -21.90 -6.43
N HIS A 143 -5.23 -20.90 -5.65
CA HIS A 143 -6.11 -21.07 -4.50
C HIS A 143 -7.19 -19.97 -4.45
N PRO A 144 -8.31 -20.14 -5.18
CA PRO A 144 -9.35 -19.11 -5.25
C PRO A 144 -9.85 -18.68 -3.86
N GLY A 145 -9.84 -17.37 -3.63
CA GLY A 145 -10.26 -16.77 -2.36
C GLY A 145 -9.19 -16.72 -1.26
N ARG A 146 -8.06 -17.43 -1.40
CA ARG A 146 -6.93 -17.35 -0.46
C ARG A 146 -6.04 -16.14 -0.69
N PHE A 147 -6.10 -15.53 -1.86
CA PHE A 147 -5.34 -14.35 -2.21
C PHE A 147 -6.26 -13.21 -2.63
N CYS A 148 -5.99 -12.01 -2.12
CA CYS A 148 -6.62 -10.76 -2.49
C CYS A 148 -5.69 -9.99 -3.43
N PRO A 149 -5.80 -10.17 -4.76
CA PRO A 149 -4.84 -9.62 -5.71
C PRO A 149 -4.91 -8.09 -5.81
N ILE A 150 -3.77 -7.44 -5.59
CA ILE A 150 -3.56 -6.01 -5.85
C ILE A 150 -2.89 -5.84 -7.22
N MET A 151 -3.59 -5.23 -8.17
CA MET A 151 -3.02 -4.97 -9.49
C MET A 151 -2.07 -3.77 -9.47
N LEU A 152 -1.07 -3.82 -10.35
CA LEU A 152 -0.23 -2.68 -10.69
C LEU A 152 -0.80 -1.95 -11.90
N VAL A 153 -0.56 -0.64 -11.97
CA VAL A 153 -0.95 0.17 -13.12
C VAL A 153 0.24 1.04 -13.57
N PRO A 154 0.44 1.28 -14.88
CA PRO A 154 1.48 2.18 -15.36
C PRO A 154 1.10 3.64 -15.09
N PHE A 155 1.15 4.05 -13.82
CA PHE A 155 0.57 5.30 -13.29
C PHE A 155 1.05 6.59 -13.97
N TRP A 156 2.18 6.55 -14.68
CA TRP A 156 2.68 7.66 -15.50
C TRP A 156 1.89 7.87 -16.80
N ASP A 157 1.06 6.89 -17.19
CA ASP A 157 0.11 6.92 -18.30
C ASP A 157 -1.29 6.61 -17.75
N PRO A 158 -2.04 7.65 -17.32
CA PRO A 158 -3.35 7.50 -16.69
C PRO A 158 -4.39 6.79 -17.57
N GLU A 159 -4.34 7.02 -18.88
CA GLU A 159 -5.24 6.39 -19.85
C GLU A 159 -4.92 4.90 -20.02
N ALA A 160 -3.63 4.54 -20.10
CA ALA A 160 -3.23 3.12 -20.10
C ALA A 160 -3.57 2.44 -18.77
N SER A 161 -3.44 3.15 -17.65
CA SER A 161 -3.79 2.67 -16.32
C SER A 161 -5.28 2.37 -16.20
N ALA A 162 -6.16 3.26 -16.66
CA ALA A 162 -7.61 3.03 -16.69
C ALA A 162 -7.97 1.76 -17.50
N LYS A 163 -7.36 1.58 -18.68
CA LYS A 163 -7.57 0.37 -19.51
C LYS A 163 -7.07 -0.90 -18.84
N GLU A 164 -5.95 -0.83 -18.12
CA GLU A 164 -5.42 -1.98 -17.39
C GLU A 164 -6.30 -2.34 -16.19
N ILE A 165 -6.86 -1.35 -15.48
CA ILE A 165 -7.87 -1.57 -14.43
C ILE A 165 -9.07 -2.32 -15.02
N GLU A 166 -9.65 -1.81 -16.11
CA GLU A 166 -10.79 -2.43 -16.77
C GLU A 166 -10.50 -3.87 -17.21
N ARG A 167 -9.29 -4.14 -17.70
CA ARG A 167 -8.84 -5.48 -18.12
C ARG A 167 -8.73 -6.45 -16.95
N CYS A 168 -8.22 -5.99 -15.81
CA CYS A 168 -7.93 -6.83 -14.65
C CYS A 168 -9.18 -7.17 -13.82
N ILE A 169 -10.24 -6.35 -13.86
CA ILE A 169 -11.51 -6.61 -13.16
C ILE A 169 -12.08 -8.01 -13.45
N PRO A 170 -12.33 -8.42 -14.73
CA PRO A 170 -12.88 -9.75 -15.02
C PRO A 170 -11.90 -10.89 -14.69
N LEU A 171 -10.61 -10.59 -14.49
CA LEU A 171 -9.59 -11.57 -14.07
C LEU A 171 -9.52 -11.72 -12.55
N GLY A 172 -10.29 -10.92 -11.78
CA GLY A 172 -10.45 -11.08 -10.34
C GLY A 172 -9.66 -10.09 -9.48
N ALA A 173 -9.13 -9.01 -10.04
CA ALA A 173 -8.44 -7.98 -9.27
C ALA A 173 -9.34 -7.40 -8.15
N LYS A 174 -8.75 -7.12 -6.98
CA LYS A 174 -9.47 -6.67 -5.79
C LYS A 174 -9.03 -5.30 -5.27
N ALA A 175 -7.87 -4.82 -5.70
CA ALA A 175 -7.35 -3.51 -5.35
C ALA A 175 -6.33 -3.03 -6.39
N ILE A 176 -5.91 -1.77 -6.26
CA ILE A 176 -4.89 -1.14 -7.11
C ILE A 176 -3.76 -0.65 -6.21
N ALA A 177 -2.51 -1.00 -6.48
CA ALA A 177 -1.37 -0.44 -5.77
C ALA A 177 -1.13 0.99 -6.25
N PHE A 178 -0.90 1.93 -5.32
CA PHE A 178 -0.65 3.33 -5.65
C PHE A 178 0.37 3.96 -4.70
N GLY A 179 1.06 5.00 -5.14
CA GLY A 179 2.14 5.64 -4.37
C GLY A 179 1.66 6.71 -3.40
N GLN A 180 2.34 6.86 -2.26
CA GLN A 180 2.06 7.86 -1.23
C GLN A 180 2.09 9.29 -1.77
N ASN A 181 3.11 9.64 -2.54
CA ASN A 181 3.28 10.99 -3.07
C ASN A 181 3.89 10.99 -4.48
N PRO A 182 3.05 11.15 -5.53
CA PRO A 182 3.53 11.11 -6.91
C PRO A 182 4.63 12.12 -7.23
N THR A 183 4.65 13.29 -6.58
CA THR A 183 5.67 14.33 -6.81
C THR A 183 7.08 13.93 -6.34
N LYS A 184 7.16 12.89 -5.49
CA LYS A 184 8.41 12.37 -4.93
C LYS A 184 8.90 11.11 -5.64
N ILE A 185 8.18 10.64 -6.65
CA ILE A 185 8.62 9.55 -7.52
C ILE A 185 9.46 10.15 -8.64
N LEU A 186 10.75 9.80 -8.68
CA LEU A 186 11.70 10.42 -9.61
C LEU A 186 12.02 9.50 -10.77
N ARG A 187 12.13 10.10 -11.95
CA ARG A 187 12.72 9.48 -13.12
C ARG A 187 13.82 10.40 -13.66
N GLU A 188 14.99 9.85 -13.93
CA GLU A 188 16.12 10.60 -14.48
C GLU A 188 15.73 11.24 -15.84
N GLY A 189 16.03 12.52 -16.00
CA GLY A 189 15.71 13.26 -17.22
C GLY A 189 14.23 13.60 -17.42
N ALA A 190 13.35 13.32 -16.45
CA ALA A 190 11.92 13.65 -16.52
C ALA A 190 11.51 14.72 -15.50
N ALA A 191 10.46 15.48 -15.83
CA ALA A 191 9.81 16.35 -14.86
C ALA A 191 9.07 15.53 -13.78
N PRO A 192 8.92 16.05 -12.55
CA PRO A 192 8.09 15.40 -11.53
C PRO A 192 6.65 15.19 -11.99
N LEU A 193 6.03 14.10 -11.53
CA LEU A 193 4.60 13.87 -11.77
C LEU A 193 3.75 14.92 -11.03
N PRO A 194 2.54 15.24 -11.55
CA PRO A 194 1.63 16.16 -10.87
C PRO A 194 1.24 15.66 -9.49
N SER A 195 1.04 16.56 -8.53
CA SER A 195 0.46 16.20 -7.23
C SER A 195 -1.01 15.82 -7.36
N ILE A 196 -1.54 15.06 -6.39
CA ILE A 196 -2.97 14.74 -6.33
C ILE A 196 -3.85 15.96 -6.05
N HIS A 197 -3.27 17.01 -5.45
CA HIS A 197 -3.90 18.32 -5.19
C HIS A 197 -4.10 19.16 -6.45
N THR A 198 -3.27 18.94 -7.46
CA THR A 198 -3.37 19.72 -8.69
C THR A 198 -4.68 19.34 -9.37
N ARG A 199 -5.56 20.33 -9.61
CA ARG A 199 -6.82 20.15 -10.36
C ARG A 199 -6.62 19.97 -11.87
N THR A 200 -5.50 19.39 -12.27
CA THR A 200 -5.36 18.80 -13.60
C THR A 200 -6.18 17.52 -13.65
N ASP A 201 -6.71 17.23 -14.83
CA ASP A 201 -7.37 15.98 -15.19
C ASP A 201 -6.39 14.81 -15.37
N PHE A 202 -5.07 15.02 -15.17
CA PHE A 202 -4.05 14.00 -15.32
C PHE A 202 -4.40 12.70 -14.57
N TRP A 203 -4.76 12.76 -13.30
CA TRP A 203 -5.07 11.57 -12.50
C TRP A 203 -6.51 11.05 -12.67
N ASP A 204 -7.38 11.84 -13.31
CA ASP A 204 -8.81 11.57 -13.39
C ASP A 204 -9.13 10.22 -14.06
N PRO A 205 -8.45 9.77 -15.13
CA PRO A 205 -8.72 8.45 -15.71
C PRO A 205 -8.53 7.30 -14.72
N ILE A 206 -7.46 7.32 -13.91
CA ILE A 206 -7.20 6.28 -12.90
C ILE A 206 -8.26 6.31 -11.81
N PHE A 207 -8.55 7.52 -11.30
CA PHE A 207 -9.51 7.73 -10.22
C PHE A 207 -10.95 7.41 -10.63
N ALA A 208 -11.34 7.80 -11.85
CA ALA A 208 -12.63 7.48 -12.42
C ALA A 208 -12.80 5.96 -12.60
N ALA A 209 -11.78 5.27 -13.13
CA ALA A 209 -11.80 3.82 -13.29
C ALA A 209 -11.91 3.09 -11.94
N ALA A 210 -11.10 3.47 -10.95
CA ALA A 210 -11.16 2.90 -9.61
C ALA A 210 -12.51 3.16 -8.92
N ASN A 211 -13.06 4.38 -9.05
CA ASN A 211 -14.36 4.76 -8.52
C ASN A 211 -15.52 4.00 -9.17
N ALA A 212 -15.49 3.81 -10.49
CA ALA A 212 -16.51 3.07 -11.22
C ALA A 212 -16.46 1.57 -10.90
N ALA A 213 -15.26 1.03 -10.74
CA ALA A 213 -15.02 -0.37 -10.35
C ALA A 213 -15.25 -0.62 -8.85
N ASP A 214 -15.34 0.44 -8.05
CA ASP A 214 -15.39 0.39 -6.59
C ASP A 214 -14.22 -0.44 -6.02
N LEU A 215 -13.01 -0.12 -6.48
CA LEU A 215 -11.76 -0.74 -6.04
C LEU A 215 -10.96 0.21 -5.15
N PRO A 216 -10.43 -0.27 -4.01
CA PRO A 216 -9.57 0.54 -3.17
C PRO A 216 -8.17 0.71 -3.78
N PHE A 217 -7.55 1.84 -3.51
CA PHE A 217 -6.11 2.01 -3.62
C PHE A 217 -5.42 1.48 -2.37
N CYS A 218 -4.42 0.63 -2.55
CA CYS A 218 -3.52 0.17 -1.50
C CYS A 218 -2.23 0.99 -1.58
N ILE A 219 -1.99 1.81 -0.55
CA ILE A 219 -0.85 2.70 -0.46
C ILE A 219 0.04 2.22 0.68
N HIS A 220 1.13 1.56 0.29
CA HIS A 220 2.13 1.02 1.20
C HIS A 220 3.14 2.11 1.61
N ILE A 221 3.77 1.96 2.78
CA ILE A 221 4.94 2.79 3.13
C ILE A 221 6.10 2.57 2.14
N ALA A 222 7.16 3.37 2.25
CA ALA A 222 8.32 3.30 1.37
C ALA A 222 8.00 3.40 -0.15
N SER A 223 6.85 3.99 -0.52
CA SER A 223 6.39 4.11 -1.91
C SER A 223 6.75 5.47 -2.55
N THR A 224 7.91 6.03 -2.20
CA THR A 224 8.45 7.26 -2.79
C THR A 224 9.94 7.14 -3.10
N SER A 225 10.43 7.79 -4.17
CA SER A 225 11.86 7.77 -4.52
C SER A 225 12.69 8.74 -3.68
N ARG A 226 12.05 9.67 -2.96
CA ARG A 226 12.68 10.58 -2.01
C ARG A 226 11.99 10.44 -0.65
N PRO A 227 12.42 9.47 0.18
CA PRO A 227 11.88 9.35 1.53
C PRO A 227 12.18 10.63 2.31
N MET A 228 11.29 10.95 3.25
CA MET A 228 11.53 12.05 4.16
C MET A 228 12.71 11.75 5.08
N ASN A 229 13.48 12.78 5.41
CA ASN A 229 14.60 12.69 6.33
C ASN A 229 14.67 13.96 7.18
N THR A 230 15.11 13.85 8.44
CA THR A 230 15.34 15.00 9.32
C THR A 230 16.67 15.69 9.01
N SER A 231 17.76 14.94 8.95
CA SER A 231 19.12 15.42 8.64
C SER A 231 19.91 14.38 7.86
N ASN A 232 20.89 14.82 7.07
CA ASN A 232 21.67 13.93 6.20
C ASN A 232 22.45 12.83 6.96
N ASP A 233 22.72 13.02 8.24
CA ASP A 233 23.47 12.14 9.14
C ASP A 233 22.57 11.40 10.14
N ALA A 234 21.24 11.51 10.02
CA ALA A 234 20.31 10.80 10.89
C ALA A 234 20.47 9.27 10.74
N PRO A 235 20.45 8.51 11.85
CA PRO A 235 20.48 7.05 11.79
C PRO A 235 19.28 6.47 11.03
N VAL A 236 19.45 5.31 10.40
CA VAL A 236 18.40 4.63 9.61
C VAL A 236 17.10 4.39 10.41
N HIS A 237 17.19 4.20 11.73
CA HIS A 237 16.02 4.05 12.59
C HIS A 237 15.10 5.28 12.56
N VAL A 238 15.64 6.49 12.36
CA VAL A 238 14.83 7.70 12.22
C VAL A 238 13.98 7.62 10.95
N ALA A 239 14.55 7.14 9.84
CA ALA A 239 13.80 6.92 8.60
C ALA A 239 12.69 5.87 8.78
N GLY A 240 12.95 4.80 9.52
CA GLY A 240 11.92 3.81 9.88
C GLY A 240 10.75 4.42 10.66
N CYS A 241 11.03 5.24 11.68
CA CYS A 241 9.98 5.94 12.44
C CYS A 241 9.18 6.91 11.56
N ILE A 242 9.85 7.65 10.67
CA ILE A 242 9.20 8.57 9.73
C ILE A 242 8.28 7.80 8.79
N SER A 243 8.78 6.69 8.21
CA SER A 243 8.02 5.93 7.21
C SER A 243 6.76 5.29 7.80
N ARG A 244 6.83 4.82 9.05
CA ARG A 244 5.67 4.21 9.72
C ARG A 244 4.66 5.22 10.25
N VAL A 245 5.08 6.38 10.73
CA VAL A 245 4.16 7.32 11.42
C VAL A 245 3.86 8.55 10.58
N VAL A 246 4.90 9.18 10.04
CA VAL A 246 4.77 10.52 9.45
C VAL A 246 4.32 10.45 8.00
N ASP A 247 4.90 9.55 7.20
CA ASP A 247 4.52 9.40 5.78
C ASP A 247 3.03 9.03 5.57
N PRO A 248 2.44 8.03 6.28
CA PRO A 248 1.02 7.73 6.14
C PRO A 248 0.12 8.85 6.70
N MET A 249 0.57 9.57 7.73
CA MET A 249 -0.13 10.75 8.24
C MET A 249 -0.18 11.88 7.19
N LEU A 250 0.94 12.18 6.54
CA LEU A 250 1.00 13.16 5.45
C LEU A 250 0.13 12.73 4.27
N THR A 251 0.20 11.45 3.89
CA THR A 251 -0.63 10.87 2.83
C THR A 251 -2.12 11.04 3.16
N THR A 252 -2.52 10.78 4.41
CA THR A 252 -3.90 10.98 4.87
C THR A 252 -4.35 12.42 4.70
N TRP A 253 -3.55 13.38 5.17
CA TRP A 253 -3.89 14.80 4.98
C TRP A 253 -3.91 15.20 3.50
N ASP A 254 -2.96 14.74 2.70
CA ASP A 254 -2.93 15.03 1.27
C ASP A 254 -4.24 14.56 0.60
N TRP A 255 -4.70 13.35 0.89
CA TRP A 255 -5.94 12.83 0.32
C TRP A 255 -7.19 13.50 0.86
N LEU A 256 -7.30 13.70 2.18
CA LEU A 256 -8.42 14.44 2.77
C LEU A 256 -8.51 15.84 2.16
N PHE A 257 -7.38 16.53 1.98
CA PHE A 257 -7.36 17.89 1.47
C PHE A 257 -7.29 18.01 -0.07
N SER A 258 -7.35 16.89 -0.80
CA SER A 258 -7.22 16.89 -2.27
C SER A 258 -8.49 17.27 -3.03
N GLY A 259 -9.67 17.12 -2.42
CA GLY A 259 -10.96 17.21 -3.10
C GLY A 259 -11.35 15.96 -3.92
N ARG A 260 -10.49 14.92 -3.96
CA ARG A 260 -10.70 13.74 -4.81
C ARG A 260 -11.84 12.85 -4.33
N PHE A 261 -12.09 12.76 -3.02
CA PHE A 261 -13.24 12.02 -2.50
C PHE A 261 -14.57 12.70 -2.82
N GLN A 262 -14.60 14.03 -2.93
CA GLN A 262 -15.79 14.77 -3.37
C GLN A 262 -16.05 14.55 -4.86
N GLN A 263 -14.99 14.50 -5.67
CA GLN A 263 -15.08 14.24 -7.11
C GLN A 263 -15.43 12.77 -7.39
N PHE A 264 -14.90 11.84 -6.60
CA PHE A 264 -15.00 10.40 -6.79
C PHE A 264 -15.42 9.71 -5.48
N PRO A 265 -16.74 9.63 -5.19
CA PRO A 265 -17.28 9.24 -3.89
C PRO A 265 -17.13 7.75 -3.53
N ASN A 266 -16.72 6.89 -4.45
CA ASN A 266 -16.43 5.48 -4.18
C ASN A 266 -14.93 5.20 -4.01
N LEU A 267 -14.06 6.19 -4.18
CA LEU A 267 -12.64 5.98 -3.95
C LEU A 267 -12.38 5.62 -2.50
N ARG A 268 -11.57 4.60 -2.29
CA ARG A 268 -11.17 4.14 -0.96
C ARG A 268 -9.67 3.95 -0.93
N ILE A 269 -9.06 4.16 0.23
CA ILE A 269 -7.62 4.06 0.44
C ILE A 269 -7.36 3.14 1.62
N LEU A 270 -6.53 2.15 1.42
CA LEU A 270 -5.90 1.39 2.48
C LEU A 270 -4.45 1.86 2.64
N LEU A 271 -4.11 2.38 3.81
CA LEU A 271 -2.75 2.67 4.22
C LEU A 271 -2.15 1.39 4.83
N SER A 272 -1.11 0.87 4.19
CA SER A 272 -0.51 -0.45 4.49
C SER A 272 0.84 -0.28 5.19
N GLU A 273 1.14 -1.11 6.20
CA GLU A 273 2.34 -1.11 7.04
C GLU A 273 2.58 0.15 7.93
N GLY A 274 1.67 1.12 7.91
CA GLY A 274 1.79 2.39 8.63
C GLY A 274 1.31 2.37 10.09
N GLY A 275 0.80 1.25 10.59
CA GLY A 275 0.09 1.23 11.87
C GLY A 275 -1.13 2.16 11.91
N VAL A 276 -1.75 2.27 13.09
CA VAL A 276 -2.98 3.09 13.25
C VAL A 276 -2.92 4.10 14.40
N SER A 277 -1.93 4.00 15.29
CA SER A 277 -1.81 4.83 16.49
C SER A 277 -1.74 6.35 16.25
N TRP A 278 -1.28 6.77 15.08
CA TRP A 278 -1.19 8.18 14.69
C TRP A 278 -2.52 8.76 14.21
N ILE A 279 -3.48 7.93 13.79
CA ILE A 279 -4.73 8.35 13.13
C ILE A 279 -5.54 9.32 14.01
N PRO A 280 -5.79 9.05 15.32
CA PRO A 280 -6.61 9.96 16.11
C PRO A 280 -6.03 11.38 16.20
N SER A 281 -4.71 11.48 16.33
CA SER A 281 -4.01 12.77 16.36
C SER A 281 -4.09 13.48 15.01
N ALA A 282 -3.92 12.75 13.91
CA ALA A 282 -4.00 13.29 12.57
C ALA A 282 -5.39 13.86 12.24
N LEU A 283 -6.45 13.14 12.64
CA LEU A 283 -7.84 13.58 12.43
C LEU A 283 -8.19 14.79 13.28
N ASN A 284 -7.80 14.80 14.57
CA ASN A 284 -8.04 15.96 15.43
C ASN A 284 -7.38 17.23 14.89
N ILE A 285 -6.17 17.12 14.34
CA ILE A 285 -5.48 18.24 13.69
C ILE A 285 -6.21 18.67 12.42
N ALA A 286 -6.59 17.74 11.55
CA ALA A 286 -7.30 18.05 10.30
C ALA A 286 -8.65 18.74 10.56
N ASP A 287 -9.43 18.22 11.49
CA ASP A 287 -10.71 18.81 11.90
C ASP A 287 -10.52 20.20 12.47
N TYR A 288 -9.51 20.39 13.33
CA TYR A 288 -9.19 21.71 13.87
C TYR A 288 -8.87 22.73 12.75
N GLN A 289 -8.14 22.31 11.71
CA GLN A 289 -7.85 23.20 10.57
C GLN A 289 -9.14 23.68 9.88
N VAL A 290 -10.07 22.77 9.61
CA VAL A 290 -11.35 23.12 8.98
C VAL A 290 -12.25 23.94 9.91
N TRP A 291 -12.39 23.54 11.17
CA TRP A 291 -13.20 24.28 12.15
C TRP A 291 -12.68 25.70 12.38
N ARG A 292 -11.36 25.86 12.55
CA ARG A 292 -10.76 27.16 12.89
C ARG A 292 -10.67 28.11 11.70
N HIS A 293 -10.40 27.57 10.50
CA HIS A 293 -10.10 28.36 9.31
C HIS A 293 -11.19 28.32 8.24
N GLY A 294 -12.19 27.45 8.34
CA GLY A 294 -13.25 27.29 7.33
C GLY A 294 -14.03 28.57 7.05
N ASP A 295 -14.43 29.32 8.08
CA ASP A 295 -15.13 30.59 7.91
C ASP A 295 -14.23 31.68 7.30
N HIS A 296 -12.93 31.63 7.57
CA HIS A 296 -11.95 32.53 6.96
C HIS A 296 -11.84 32.25 5.46
N LEU A 297 -11.73 30.98 5.06
CA LEU A 297 -11.66 30.60 3.64
C LEU A 297 -12.96 30.93 2.89
N LYS A 298 -14.13 30.67 3.50
CA LYS A 298 -15.43 31.08 2.93
C LYS A 298 -15.52 32.60 2.72
N LYS A 299 -14.97 33.38 3.65
CA LYS A 299 -15.01 34.85 3.60
C LYS A 299 -14.04 35.45 2.58
N PHE A 300 -12.83 34.91 2.48
CA PHE A 300 -11.75 35.51 1.70
C PHE A 300 -11.46 34.80 0.36
N GLY A 301 -12.09 33.65 0.10
CA GLY A 301 -11.84 32.87 -1.10
C GLY A 301 -10.50 32.12 -1.06
N ASP A 302 -10.09 31.58 -2.20
CA ASP A 302 -8.74 31.05 -2.38
C ASP A 302 -7.75 32.23 -2.51
N TYR A 303 -6.79 32.32 -1.59
CA TYR A 303 -5.74 33.34 -1.62
C TYR A 303 -4.36 32.72 -1.43
N ASP A 304 -3.36 33.37 -1.99
CA ASP A 304 -1.96 32.95 -1.89
C ASP A 304 -1.34 33.53 -0.60
N VAL A 305 -1.02 32.67 0.36
CA VAL A 305 -0.44 33.13 1.64
C VAL A 305 0.93 33.82 1.48
N THR A 306 1.62 33.65 0.35
CA THR A 306 2.90 34.33 0.08
C THR A 306 2.74 35.83 -0.22
N GLN A 307 1.51 36.30 -0.42
CA GLN A 307 1.21 37.73 -0.51
C GLN A 307 1.41 38.46 0.82
N PHE A 308 1.46 37.72 1.94
CA PHE A 308 1.79 38.26 3.25
C PHE A 308 3.29 38.11 3.52
N GLY A 309 3.96 39.23 3.83
CA GLY A 309 5.43 39.36 3.83
C GLY A 309 6.22 38.40 4.75
N SER A 310 5.55 37.64 5.62
CA SER A 310 6.19 36.64 6.50
C SER A 310 6.57 35.33 5.80
N PHE A 311 6.16 35.09 4.54
CA PHE A 311 6.34 33.82 3.83
C PHE A 311 7.32 33.88 2.64
N ASP A 312 8.19 34.88 2.62
CA ASP A 312 9.05 35.17 1.46
C ASP A 312 10.04 34.03 1.12
N LEU A 313 10.39 33.19 2.09
CA LEU A 313 11.17 31.95 1.88
C LEU A 313 10.34 30.82 1.26
N ALA A 314 9.08 30.65 1.67
CA ALA A 314 8.16 29.67 1.09
C ALA A 314 7.82 30.01 -0.37
N ARG A 315 7.73 31.31 -0.68
CA ARG A 315 7.58 31.82 -2.05
C ARG A 315 8.78 31.44 -2.93
N LYS A 316 10.00 31.57 -2.39
CA LYS A 316 11.25 31.25 -3.12
C LYS A 316 11.47 29.75 -3.32
N SER A 317 10.90 28.90 -2.47
CA SER A 317 10.99 27.44 -2.61
C SER A 317 9.96 26.85 -3.59
N GLY A 318 9.06 27.68 -4.14
CA GLY A 318 8.00 27.22 -5.05
C GLY A 318 6.88 26.44 -4.36
N ALA A 319 6.73 26.58 -3.03
CA ALA A 319 5.62 25.97 -2.30
C ALA A 319 4.28 26.52 -2.82
N GLN A 320 3.33 25.64 -3.15
CA GLN A 320 1.96 26.05 -3.42
C GLN A 320 1.28 26.42 -2.10
N THR A 321 0.75 27.63 -2.06
CA THR A 321 0.30 28.34 -0.84
C THR A 321 -1.14 28.82 -0.94
N ARG A 322 -1.86 28.28 -1.93
CA ARG A 322 -3.28 28.54 -2.15
C ARG A 322 -4.11 27.81 -1.12
N SER A 323 -4.99 28.53 -0.45
CA SER A 323 -5.99 27.93 0.42
C SER A 323 -7.06 27.26 -0.44
N SER A 324 -6.82 26.01 -0.85
CA SER A 324 -7.81 25.29 -1.65
C SER A 324 -9.12 25.15 -0.86
N ILE A 325 -10.19 25.77 -1.37
CA ILE A 325 -11.53 25.53 -0.85
C ILE A 325 -11.96 24.18 -1.40
N ILE A 326 -12.03 23.20 -0.51
CA ILE A 326 -12.65 21.91 -0.78
C ILE A 326 -14.13 22.08 -0.48
N GLU A 327 -14.98 21.70 -1.44
CA GLU A 327 -16.42 21.72 -1.31
C GLU A 327 -16.90 20.49 -0.54
N TRP A 328 -16.67 20.49 0.77
CA TRP A 328 -17.19 19.45 1.65
C TRP A 328 -18.73 19.46 1.65
N LYS A 329 -19.35 18.30 1.87
CA LYS A 329 -20.78 18.24 2.23
C LYS A 329 -21.03 19.18 3.41
N GLU A 330 -22.15 19.88 3.41
CA GLU A 330 -22.45 20.85 4.47
C GLU A 330 -22.41 20.18 5.85
N GLY A 331 -21.59 20.73 6.76
CA GLY A 331 -21.39 20.21 8.11
C GLY A 331 -20.41 19.04 8.23
N ALA A 332 -19.88 18.50 7.13
CA ALA A 332 -18.88 17.44 7.17
C ALA A 332 -17.49 17.95 7.58
N MET A 333 -16.79 17.14 8.36
CA MET A 333 -15.42 17.35 8.79
C MET A 333 -14.47 16.35 8.10
N PRO A 334 -13.15 16.64 8.05
CA PRO A 334 -12.16 15.68 7.55
C PRO A 334 -12.27 14.28 8.17
N SER A 335 -12.60 14.17 9.47
CA SER A 335 -12.84 12.89 10.14
C SER A 335 -14.04 12.11 9.60
N ASP A 336 -15.11 12.78 9.16
CA ASP A 336 -16.25 12.12 8.51
C ASP A 336 -15.84 11.51 7.17
N VAL A 337 -15.05 12.25 6.39
CA VAL A 337 -14.54 11.75 5.10
C VAL A 337 -13.49 10.66 5.30
N PHE A 338 -12.65 10.76 6.32
CA PHE A 338 -11.77 9.66 6.69
C PHE A 338 -12.57 8.37 6.95
N ARG A 339 -13.65 8.47 7.73
CA ARG A 339 -14.51 7.32 8.09
C ARG A 339 -15.09 6.62 6.86
N GLU A 340 -15.46 7.38 5.83
CA GLU A 340 -16.03 6.86 4.59
C GLU A 340 -14.95 6.26 3.65
N HIS A 341 -13.74 6.82 3.63
CA HIS A 341 -12.81 6.60 2.53
C HIS A 341 -11.44 6.01 2.88
N ILE A 342 -10.95 6.16 4.12
CA ILE A 342 -9.57 5.76 4.47
C ILE A 342 -9.57 4.68 5.54
N PHE A 343 -8.74 3.67 5.33
CA PHE A 343 -8.57 2.50 6.19
C PHE A 343 -7.08 2.36 6.51
N GLY A 344 -6.77 1.92 7.72
CA GLY A 344 -5.41 1.60 8.15
C GLY A 344 -5.31 0.16 8.63
N CYS A 345 -4.09 -0.32 8.77
CA CYS A 345 -3.83 -1.63 9.33
C CYS A 345 -2.70 -1.61 10.35
N TYR A 346 -2.65 -2.67 11.15
CA TYR A 346 -1.66 -2.87 12.20
C TYR A 346 -1.33 -4.35 12.32
N PHE A 347 -0.18 -4.63 12.93
CA PHE A 347 0.29 -5.99 13.24
C PHE A 347 0.72 -6.12 14.70
N HIS A 348 1.64 -5.27 15.17
CA HIS A 348 2.19 -5.32 16.54
C HIS A 348 1.98 -4.02 17.36
N ASP A 349 1.11 -3.11 16.91
CA ASP A 349 0.84 -1.83 17.60
C ASP A 349 -0.15 -2.01 18.76
N GLU A 350 0.35 -2.04 20.00
CA GLU A 350 -0.50 -2.13 21.21
C GLU A 350 -1.45 -0.94 21.34
N ASN A 351 -1.13 0.23 20.76
CA ASN A 351 -1.98 1.42 20.82
C ASN A 351 -3.15 1.37 19.83
N VAL A 352 -3.33 0.24 19.13
CA VAL A 352 -4.55 -0.01 18.33
C VAL A 352 -5.81 0.09 19.19
N VAL A 353 -5.75 -0.31 20.47
CA VAL A 353 -6.88 -0.22 21.41
C VAL A 353 -7.31 1.24 21.58
N ASP A 354 -6.36 2.13 21.91
CA ASP A 354 -6.62 3.57 22.03
C ASP A 354 -7.15 4.20 20.75
N THR A 355 -6.75 3.65 19.60
CA THR A 355 -7.21 4.12 18.29
C THR A 355 -8.67 3.72 18.06
N ILE A 356 -8.99 2.44 18.28
CA ILE A 356 -10.36 1.92 18.15
C ILE A 356 -11.31 2.66 19.09
N ASP A 357 -10.91 2.92 20.33
CA ASP A 357 -11.74 3.67 21.29
C ASP A 357 -12.04 5.11 20.83
N LYS A 358 -11.14 5.74 20.07
CA LYS A 358 -11.29 7.12 19.59
C LYS A 358 -12.04 7.23 18.27
N ILE A 359 -11.75 6.37 17.29
CA ILE A 359 -12.30 6.50 15.93
C ILE A 359 -13.37 5.44 15.60
N GLY A 360 -13.40 4.35 16.37
CA GLY A 360 -14.18 3.14 16.10
C GLY A 360 -13.37 2.08 15.35
N ALA A 361 -13.90 0.86 15.31
CA ALA A 361 -13.22 -0.29 14.71
C ALA A 361 -13.34 -0.36 13.18
N ASP A 362 -14.27 0.36 12.55
CA ASP A 362 -14.64 0.14 11.14
C ASP A 362 -13.54 0.55 10.14
N ASN A 363 -12.56 1.36 10.54
CA ASN A 363 -11.44 1.80 9.68
C ASN A 363 -10.12 1.08 10.00
N VAL A 364 -10.13 0.08 10.89
CA VAL A 364 -8.95 -0.65 11.37
C VAL A 364 -8.98 -2.10 10.87
N MET A 365 -7.89 -2.56 10.26
CA MET A 365 -7.70 -3.92 9.78
C MET A 365 -6.39 -4.51 10.31
N ILE A 366 -6.20 -5.82 10.20
CA ILE A 366 -4.97 -6.48 10.62
C ILE A 366 -4.10 -6.87 9.43
N GLU A 367 -2.79 -6.83 9.62
CA GLU A 367 -1.79 -7.33 8.68
C GLU A 367 -0.83 -8.32 9.34
N VAL A 368 -0.09 -9.06 8.53
CA VAL A 368 0.94 -10.00 8.94
C VAL A 368 2.32 -9.54 8.48
N ASP A 369 2.38 -8.88 7.32
CA ASP A 369 3.59 -8.47 6.62
C ASP A 369 4.53 -9.64 6.29
N PHE A 370 3.96 -10.79 5.87
CA PHE A 370 4.77 -11.94 5.47
C PHE A 370 5.38 -11.67 4.09
N PRO A 371 6.71 -11.83 3.86
CA PRO A 371 7.69 -12.50 4.72
C PRO A 371 8.72 -11.55 5.35
N HIS A 372 8.41 -10.28 5.54
CA HIS A 372 9.38 -9.30 6.05
C HIS A 372 9.92 -9.66 7.43
N GLY A 373 11.09 -9.11 7.76
CA GLY A 373 11.84 -9.46 8.98
C GLY A 373 11.15 -9.06 10.29
N ASP A 374 10.18 -8.16 10.23
CA ASP A 374 9.36 -7.74 11.36
C ASP A 374 7.91 -8.26 11.30
N SER A 375 7.67 -9.25 10.42
CA SER A 375 6.43 -10.00 10.36
C SER A 375 6.07 -10.64 11.70
N THR A 376 4.76 -10.75 11.97
CA THR A 376 4.23 -11.47 13.14
C THR A 376 4.04 -12.97 12.92
N TRP A 377 4.34 -13.46 11.72
CA TRP A 377 4.26 -14.89 11.41
C TRP A 377 5.21 -15.72 12.31
N PRO A 378 4.82 -16.91 12.83
CA PRO A 378 3.55 -17.61 12.62
C PRO A 378 2.54 -17.43 13.77
N ASN A 379 2.66 -16.36 14.57
CA ASN A 379 1.89 -16.17 15.81
C ASN A 379 0.86 -15.03 15.72
N THR A 380 0.53 -14.55 14.52
CA THR A 380 -0.29 -13.34 14.34
C THR A 380 -1.66 -13.46 15.01
N LEU A 381 -2.34 -14.61 14.91
CA LEU A 381 -3.65 -14.79 15.56
C LEU A 381 -3.57 -14.63 17.07
N SER A 382 -2.59 -15.27 17.72
CA SER A 382 -2.45 -15.19 19.17
C SER A 382 -2.15 -13.76 19.62
N LEU A 383 -1.34 -13.03 18.86
CA LEU A 383 -1.05 -11.62 19.14
C LEU A 383 -2.32 -10.77 18.99
N ALA A 384 -3.08 -10.96 17.91
CA ALA A 384 -4.33 -10.26 17.66
C ALA A 384 -5.37 -10.51 18.77
N GLU A 385 -5.56 -11.77 19.18
CA GLU A 385 -6.46 -12.15 20.27
C GLU A 385 -6.04 -11.51 21.59
N GLN A 386 -4.74 -11.45 21.88
CA GLN A 386 -4.22 -10.78 23.07
C GLN A 386 -4.49 -9.27 23.03
N THR A 387 -4.10 -8.60 21.94
CA THR A 387 -4.25 -7.16 21.76
C THR A 387 -5.72 -6.72 21.81
N LEU A 388 -6.63 -7.51 21.25
CA LEU A 388 -8.06 -7.18 21.17
C LEU A 388 -8.90 -7.83 22.29
N SER A 389 -8.28 -8.47 23.28
CA SER A 389 -8.96 -9.23 24.34
C SER A 389 -9.98 -8.43 25.16
N GLY A 390 -9.83 -7.10 25.24
CA GLY A 390 -10.77 -6.20 25.92
C GLY A 390 -12.07 -5.94 25.14
N TYR A 391 -12.15 -6.32 23.86
CA TYR A 391 -13.29 -6.05 22.99
C TYR A 391 -14.22 -7.25 22.84
N SER A 392 -15.47 -7.00 22.45
CA SER A 392 -16.43 -8.05 22.11
C SER A 392 -15.96 -8.86 20.89
N GLU A 393 -16.42 -10.12 20.78
CA GLU A 393 -16.14 -10.96 19.60
C GLU A 393 -16.53 -10.28 18.28
N GLU A 394 -17.56 -9.42 18.28
CA GLU A 394 -17.97 -8.68 17.09
C GLU A 394 -16.88 -7.69 16.62
N ILE A 395 -16.30 -6.91 17.54
CA ILE A 395 -15.24 -5.96 17.21
C ILE A 395 -13.98 -6.72 16.78
N GLN A 396 -13.62 -7.79 17.50
CA GLN A 396 -12.49 -8.64 17.13
C GLN A 396 -12.64 -9.18 15.70
N LYS A 397 -13.82 -9.71 15.36
CA LYS A 397 -14.13 -10.21 14.01
C LYS A 397 -14.12 -9.12 12.96
N LYS A 398 -14.59 -7.91 13.27
CA LYS A 398 -14.51 -6.76 12.34
C LYS A 398 -13.06 -6.45 11.99
N VAL A 399 -12.20 -6.29 12.99
CA VAL A 399 -10.80 -5.90 12.81
C VAL A 399 -9.98 -7.00 12.12
N MET A 400 -10.13 -8.26 12.57
CA MET A 400 -9.32 -9.36 12.05
C MET A 400 -9.74 -9.87 10.66
N TYR A 401 -10.96 -9.56 10.22
CA TYR A 401 -11.55 -10.21 9.04
C TYR A 401 -12.61 -9.37 8.32
N GLY A 402 -13.62 -8.89 9.06
CA GLY A 402 -14.84 -8.33 8.47
C GLY A 402 -14.63 -7.04 7.68
N ASN A 403 -13.77 -6.16 8.18
CA ASN A 403 -13.43 -4.91 7.50
C ASN A 403 -12.72 -5.17 6.17
N ALA A 404 -11.75 -6.10 6.13
CA ALA A 404 -11.07 -6.47 4.90
C ALA A 404 -12.04 -7.03 3.84
N CYS A 405 -12.96 -7.92 4.25
CA CYS A 405 -14.00 -8.44 3.36
C CYS A 405 -14.87 -7.32 2.75
N ARG A 406 -15.23 -6.33 3.56
CA ARG A 406 -16.00 -5.15 3.13
C ARG A 406 -15.20 -4.25 2.19
N VAL A 407 -13.95 -3.95 2.54
CA VAL A 407 -13.10 -3.04 1.76
C VAL A 407 -12.78 -3.65 0.40
N PHE A 408 -12.32 -4.90 0.36
CA PHE A 408 -11.94 -5.57 -0.89
C PHE A 408 -13.10 -6.21 -1.64
N ARG A 409 -14.33 -6.16 -1.10
CA ARG A 409 -15.52 -6.82 -1.68
C ARG A 409 -15.21 -8.27 -2.06
N MET A 410 -14.66 -8.96 -1.09
CA MET A 410 -14.16 -10.31 -1.23
C MET A 410 -14.74 -11.18 -0.13
N GLU A 411 -15.23 -12.35 -0.51
CA GLU A 411 -15.63 -13.39 0.42
C GLU A 411 -14.54 -14.45 0.48
N PRO A 412 -13.83 -14.56 1.61
CA PRO A 412 -12.89 -15.64 1.86
C PRO A 412 -13.55 -17.02 1.77
N PRO A 413 -12.79 -18.06 1.41
CA PRO A 413 -13.30 -19.42 1.32
C PRO A 413 -13.69 -19.96 2.70
N ALA A 414 -14.31 -21.14 2.72
CA ALA A 414 -14.49 -21.87 3.96
C ALA A 414 -13.12 -22.14 4.61
N PRO A 415 -12.98 -21.96 5.93
CA PRO A 415 -11.75 -22.28 6.62
C PRO A 415 -11.31 -23.73 6.40
N PRO A 416 -10.03 -23.99 6.14
CA PRO A 416 -9.56 -25.35 5.96
C PRO A 416 -9.65 -26.13 7.27
N VAL A 417 -9.90 -27.44 7.18
CA VAL A 417 -9.80 -28.35 8.32
C VAL A 417 -8.32 -28.46 8.70
N THR A 418 -7.90 -27.71 9.70
CA THR A 418 -6.55 -27.85 10.24
C THR A 418 -6.54 -29.04 11.18
N VAL A 419 -5.76 -30.06 10.85
CA VAL A 419 -5.36 -31.08 11.85
C VAL A 419 -4.46 -30.36 12.85
N GLN A 420 -4.88 -30.33 14.12
CA GLN A 420 -4.10 -29.73 15.20
C GLN A 420 -2.76 -30.44 15.39
#